data_AF-A0A5K0WHF6-F1
#
_entry.id   AF-A0A5K0WHF6-F1
#
_cell.length_a   1.000
_cell.length_b   1.000
_cell.length_c   1.000
_cell.angle_alpha   90.00
_cell.angle_beta   90.00
_cell.angle_gamma   90.00
#
_symmetry.space_group_name_H-M   'P 1'
#
loop_
_entity.id
_entity.type
_entity.pdbx_description
1 polymer ?
#
loop_
_entity_poly.entity_id
_entity_poly.type
_entity_poly.pdbx_seq_one_letter_code
_entity_poly.pdbx_strand_id
1 'polypeptide(L)'
;LLQIGGSDQWGNISSGMHLIHRMSKKEVYGLTLPLLIQSNGIKFGKTESGTIWLDPKKTTPYKFYQFWMNIDDANIYHFLKLFTFMGIDEINE
;
A
#
# COMPACT_ATOMS: atom_id res chain seq x y z
N LEU A 1 9.79 19.62 -1.53
CA LEU A 1 9.79 18.27 -2.15
C LEU A 1 9.24 17.29 -1.14
N LEU A 2 8.44 16.31 -1.57
CA LEU A 2 7.87 15.27 -0.72
C LEU A 2 8.27 13.90 -1.28
N GLN A 3 8.71 13.00 -0.41
CA GLN A 3 8.91 11.59 -0.73
C GLN A 3 7.91 10.74 0.06
N ILE A 4 7.23 9.83 -0.64
CA ILE A 4 6.29 8.87 -0.05
C ILE A 4 6.85 7.46 -0.25
N GLY A 5 6.68 6.57 0.72
CA GLY A 5 7.08 5.17 0.61
C GLY A 5 6.33 4.27 1.59
N GLY A 6 6.60 2.96 1.50
CA GLY A 6 6.14 2.01 2.52
C GLY A 6 6.78 2.26 3.89
N SER A 7 6.18 1.71 4.95
CA SER A 7 6.68 1.88 6.34
C SER A 7 8.14 1.47 6.52
N ASP A 8 8.61 0.50 5.74
CA ASP A 8 9.98 -0.01 5.70
C ASP A 8 10.99 0.99 5.10
N GLN A 9 10.52 2.02 4.39
CA GLN A 9 11.38 3.00 3.71
C GLN A 9 11.75 4.21 4.58
N TRP A 10 11.28 4.30 5.81
CA TRP A 10 11.52 5.46 6.68
C TRP A 10 13.00 5.83 6.81
N GLY A 11 13.89 4.84 7.00
CA GLY A 11 15.33 5.07 7.11
C GLY A 11 15.95 5.67 5.84
N ASN A 12 15.51 5.22 4.68
CA ASN A 12 15.97 5.72 3.38
C ASN A 12 15.46 7.14 3.12
N ILE A 13 14.19 7.39 3.42
CA ILE A 13 13.55 8.72 3.27
C ILE A 13 14.26 9.74 4.17
N SER A 14 14.44 9.42 5.47
CA SER A 14 15.10 10.32 6.42
C SER A 14 16.55 10.61 6.02
N SER A 15 17.28 9.60 5.56
CA SER A 15 18.64 9.77 5.02
C SER A 15 18.68 10.71 3.82
N GLY A 16 17.72 10.57 2.89
CA GLY A 16 17.56 11.45 1.74
C GLY A 16 17.24 12.90 2.13
N MET A 17 16.34 13.09 3.10
CA MET A 17 15.99 14.41 3.64
C MET A 17 17.24 15.11 4.22
N HIS A 18 18.01 14.39 5.03
CA HIS A 18 19.22 14.92 5.64
C HIS A 18 20.31 15.24 4.62
N LEU A 19 20.49 14.41 3.58
CA LEU A 19 21.42 14.67 2.48
C LEU A 19 21.04 15.95 1.71
N ILE A 20 19.76 16.09 1.33
CA ILE A 20 19.26 17.27 0.60
C ILE A 20 19.47 18.54 1.43
N HIS A 21 19.18 18.47 2.74
CA HIS A 21 19.41 19.59 3.63
C HIS A 21 20.88 19.98 3.69
N ARG A 22 21.80 19.00 3.77
CA ARG A 22 23.26 19.27 3.77
C ARG A 22 23.75 19.90 2.47
N MET A 23 23.29 19.39 1.33
CA MET A 23 23.79 19.80 0.02
C MET A 23 23.18 21.11 -0.49
N SER A 24 21.91 21.34 -0.19
CA SER A 24 21.13 22.43 -0.83
C SER A 24 20.41 23.36 0.15
N LYS A 25 20.48 23.10 1.46
CA LYS A 25 19.78 23.87 2.52
C LYS A 25 18.27 23.97 2.29
N LYS A 26 17.69 23.08 1.50
CA LYS A 26 16.25 23.02 1.23
C LYS A 26 15.54 22.17 2.27
N GLU A 27 14.36 22.61 2.65
CA GLU A 27 13.41 21.79 3.40
C GLU A 27 12.63 20.86 2.47
N VAL A 28 12.56 19.61 2.87
CA VAL A 28 11.87 18.53 2.18
C VAL A 28 11.19 17.65 3.20
N TYR A 29 10.15 16.94 2.79
CA TYR A 29 9.29 16.17 3.69
C TYR A 29 9.26 14.70 3.29
N GLY A 30 8.98 13.85 4.27
CA GLY A 30 8.81 12.42 4.11
C GLY A 30 7.49 11.97 4.71
N LEU A 31 6.80 11.06 4.03
CA LEU A 31 5.60 10.41 4.54
C LEU A 31 5.70 8.91 4.27
N THR A 32 5.35 8.10 5.25
CA THR A 32 5.27 6.65 5.08
C THR A 32 3.84 6.16 5.21
N LEU A 33 3.51 5.17 4.37
CA LEU A 33 2.23 4.46 4.42
C LEU A 33 2.37 3.24 5.34
N PRO A 34 1.31 2.89 6.10
CA PRO A 34 1.34 1.74 7.00
C PRO A 34 1.55 0.43 6.22
N LEU A 35 2.13 -0.57 6.90
CA LEU A 35 2.22 -1.91 6.35
C LEU A 35 0.82 -2.52 6.28
N LEU A 36 0.47 -3.10 5.14
CA LEU A 36 -0.82 -3.75 4.95
C LEU A 36 -0.78 -5.17 5.50
N ILE A 37 -1.54 -5.39 6.58
CA ILE A 37 -1.67 -6.66 7.28
C ILE A 37 -3.16 -7.00 7.31
N GLN A 38 -3.51 -8.25 6.97
CA GLN A 38 -4.86 -8.76 7.12
C GLN A 38 -5.18 -8.98 8.60
N SER A 39 -6.46 -8.99 8.97
CA SER A 39 -6.93 -9.28 10.34
C SER A 39 -6.36 -10.58 10.96
N ASN A 40 -6.03 -11.57 10.13
CA ASN A 40 -5.40 -12.83 10.51
C ASN A 40 -3.86 -12.75 10.71
N GLY A 41 -3.25 -11.57 10.58
CA GLY A 41 -1.81 -11.35 10.71
C GLY A 41 -0.98 -11.65 9.45
N ILE A 42 -1.59 -12.14 8.38
CA ILE A 42 -0.91 -12.44 7.12
C ILE A 42 -0.64 -11.13 6.35
N LYS A 43 0.55 -11.00 5.76
CA LYS A 43 0.89 -9.86 4.90
C LYS A 43 -0.05 -9.82 3.70
N PHE A 44 -0.60 -8.65 3.43
CA PHE A 44 -1.48 -8.43 2.29
C PHE A 44 -0.82 -8.85 0.96
N GLY A 45 -1.59 -9.51 0.09
CA GLY A 45 -1.12 -9.99 -1.21
C GLY A 45 -0.36 -11.32 -1.20
N LYS A 46 -0.17 -11.94 -0.03
CA LYS A 46 0.23 -13.35 0.09
C LYS A 46 -1.01 -14.21 0.35
N THR A 47 -1.32 -15.08 -0.61
CA THR A 47 -2.35 -16.12 -0.47
C THR A 47 -1.66 -17.47 -0.18
N GLU A 48 -2.43 -18.50 0.18
CA GLU A 48 -1.95 -19.88 0.23
C GLU A 48 -1.35 -20.33 -1.11
N SER A 49 -1.83 -19.75 -2.22
CA SER A 49 -1.35 -19.99 -3.58
C SER A 49 -0.11 -19.17 -3.97
N GLY A 50 0.39 -18.30 -3.07
CA GLY A 50 1.53 -17.42 -3.30
C GLY A 50 1.15 -15.95 -3.52
N THR A 51 2.07 -15.20 -4.15
CA THR A 51 1.94 -13.75 -4.40
C THR A 51 0.91 -13.46 -5.49
N ILE A 52 0.06 -12.47 -5.26
CA ILE A 52 -0.80 -11.88 -6.30
C ILE A 52 0.01 -10.88 -7.11
N TRP A 53 0.25 -11.19 -8.39
CA TRP A 53 1.02 -10.35 -9.30
C TRP A 53 0.10 -9.45 -10.11
N LEU A 54 0.62 -8.29 -10.54
CA LEU A 54 -0.05 -7.44 -11.52
C LEU A 54 0.18 -7.90 -12.97
N ASP A 55 1.20 -8.73 -13.20
CA ASP A 55 1.49 -9.30 -14.53
C ASP A 55 0.44 -10.37 -14.87
N PRO A 56 -0.36 -10.21 -15.94
CA PRO A 56 -1.41 -11.14 -16.32
C PRO A 56 -0.91 -12.55 -16.66
N LYS A 57 0.39 -12.70 -16.98
CA LYS A 57 1.01 -14.01 -17.22
C LYS A 57 1.31 -14.78 -15.93
N LYS A 58 1.45 -14.07 -14.80
CA LYS A 58 1.70 -14.66 -13.48
C LYS A 58 0.41 -14.82 -12.66
N THR A 59 -0.49 -13.84 -12.75
CA THR A 59 -1.83 -13.90 -12.16
C THR A 59 -2.83 -13.43 -13.20
N THR A 60 -3.69 -14.34 -13.67
CA THR A 60 -4.69 -13.99 -14.69
C THR A 60 -5.64 -12.91 -14.16
N PRO A 61 -6.21 -12.05 -15.03
CA PRO A 61 -7.18 -11.04 -14.60
C PRO A 61 -8.35 -11.63 -13.80
N TYR A 62 -8.80 -12.84 -14.17
CA TYR A 62 -9.82 -13.57 -13.41
C TYR A 62 -9.37 -13.89 -11.99
N LYS A 63 -8.16 -14.43 -11.79
CA LYS A 63 -7.62 -14.72 -10.45
C LYS A 63 -7.40 -13.45 -9.64
N PHE A 64 -6.94 -12.38 -10.28
CA PHE A 64 -6.78 -11.08 -9.63
C PHE A 64 -8.13 -10.53 -9.15
N TYR A 65 -9.18 -10.61 -9.97
CA TYR A 65 -10.54 -10.24 -9.58
C TYR A 65 -11.06 -11.11 -8.42
N GLN A 66 -10.89 -12.42 -8.51
CA GLN A 66 -11.28 -13.36 -7.45
C GLN A 66 -10.58 -13.08 -6.12
N PHE A 67 -9.32 -12.62 -6.13
CA PHE A 67 -8.64 -12.23 -4.89
C PHE A 67 -9.39 -11.12 -4.16
N TRP A 68 -9.86 -10.09 -4.86
CA TRP A 68 -10.61 -8.98 -4.25
C TRP A 68 -12.02 -9.38 -3.83
N MET A 69 -12.69 -10.23 -4.62
CA MET A 69 -14.03 -10.73 -4.30
C MET A 69 -14.08 -11.61 -3.05
N ASN A 70 -12.95 -12.23 -2.67
CA ASN A 70 -12.84 -13.11 -1.52
C ASN A 70 -12.22 -12.43 -0.28
N ILE A 71 -12.16 -11.10 -0.25
CA ILE A 71 -11.72 -10.36 0.95
C ILE A 71 -12.80 -10.46 2.03
N ASP A 72 -12.40 -10.76 3.26
CA ASP A 72 -13.30 -10.80 4.41
C ASP A 72 -14.01 -9.46 4.65
N ASP A 73 -15.29 -9.51 5.05
CA ASP A 73 -16.10 -8.34 5.40
C ASP A 73 -15.43 -7.42 6.43
N ALA A 74 -14.66 -7.99 7.36
CA ALA A 74 -13.93 -7.22 8.37
C ALA A 74 -12.85 -6.30 7.77
N ASN A 75 -12.34 -6.62 6.58
CA ASN A 75 -11.23 -5.90 5.93
C ASN A 75 -11.67 -5.09 4.70
N ILE A 76 -12.85 -5.37 4.12
CA ILE A 76 -13.25 -4.79 2.83
C ILE A 76 -13.30 -3.25 2.86
N TYR A 77 -13.90 -2.65 3.89
CA TYR A 77 -13.98 -1.20 4.03
C TYR A 77 -12.59 -0.54 4.16
N HIS A 78 -11.65 -1.22 4.83
CA HIS A 78 -10.28 -0.73 4.95
C HIS A 78 -9.58 -0.75 3.59
N PHE A 79 -9.74 -1.82 2.81
CA PHE A 79 -9.13 -1.92 1.48
C PHE A 79 -9.79 -1.03 0.44
N LEU A 80 -11.10 -0.80 0.51
CA LEU A 80 -11.78 0.19 -0.34
C LEU A 80 -11.12 1.57 -0.17
N LYS A 81 -10.93 2.01 1.08
CA LYS A 81 -10.29 3.31 1.40
C LYS A 81 -8.84 3.43 0.91
N LEU A 82 -8.15 2.32 0.71
CA LEU A 82 -6.72 2.29 0.34
C LEU A 82 -6.48 2.08 -1.16
N PHE A 83 -7.33 1.30 -1.82
CA PHE A 83 -7.08 0.79 -3.18
C PHE A 83 -8.08 1.28 -4.23
N THR A 84 -9.13 2.02 -3.83
CA THR A 84 -10.03 2.67 -4.78
C THR A 84 -9.87 4.19 -4.71
N PHE A 85 -10.45 4.86 -5.70
CA PHE A 85 -10.54 6.33 -5.74
C PHE A 85 -11.91 6.83 -5.26
N MET A 86 -12.70 5.97 -4.61
CA MET A 86 -14.03 6.33 -4.11
C MET A 86 -13.93 7.37 -2.99
N GLY A 87 -14.94 8.23 -2.90
CA GLY A 87 -15.06 9.17 -1.80
C GLY A 87 -15.26 8.43 -0.47
N ILE A 88 -14.82 9.02 0.65
CA ILE A 88 -15.04 8.40 1.96
C ILE A 88 -16.53 8.28 2.28
N ASP A 89 -17.34 9.24 1.81
CA ASP A 89 -18.79 9.23 1.99
C ASP A 89 -19.43 8.08 1.20
N GLU A 90 -19.03 7.90 -0.06
CA GLU A 90 -19.48 6.78 -0.92
C GLU A 90 -19.14 5.40 -0.33
N ILE A 91 -18.01 5.27 0.39
CA ILE A 91 -17.63 4.03 1.05
C ILE A 91 -18.47 3.77 2.33
N ASN A 92 -19.03 4.81 2.94
CA ASN A 92 -19.79 4.71 4.18
C ASN A 92 -21.32 4.65 3.96
N GLU A 93 -21.79 4.82 2.72
CA GLU A 93 -23.18 4.55 2.31
C GLU A 93 -23.53 3.05 2.38
#